data_AF-A0A972HV16-F1
#
_entry.id   AF-A0A972HV16-F1
#
_cell.length_a   1.000
_cell.length_b   1.000
_cell.length_c   1.000
_cell.angle_alpha   90.00
_cell.angle_beta   90.00
_cell.angle_gamma   90.00
#
_symmetry.space_group_name_H-M   'P 1'
#
loop_
_entity.id
_entity.type
_entity.pdbx_description
1 polymer ?
#
loop_
_entity_poly.entity_id
_entity_poly.type
_entity_poly.pdbx_seq_one_letter_code
_entity_poly.pdbx_strand_id
1 'polypeptide(L)'
;MLDLILYLIMLVLGAFVGSKVLSDEKEYKWIGKIQFVAIIILVLAIGIRIGSDDRVISSLGDIGISSLIVTVFAIAGSICGVYIVRKLMKVNREGLPKDD
;
A
#
# COMPACT_ATOMS: atom_id res chain seq x y z
N MET A 1 -0.84 -22.33 -5.31
CA MET A 1 -1.37 -21.84 -6.61
C MET A 1 -2.87 -21.55 -6.51
N LEU A 2 -3.69 -22.48 -6.00
CA LEU A 2 -5.12 -22.27 -5.80
C LEU A 2 -5.44 -21.10 -4.85
N ASP A 3 -4.66 -20.89 -3.79
CA ASP A 3 -4.88 -19.76 -2.86
C ASP A 3 -4.75 -18.40 -3.56
N LEU A 4 -3.77 -18.25 -4.45
CA LEU A 4 -3.57 -17.02 -5.23
C LEU A 4 -4.78 -16.76 -6.14
N ILE A 5 -5.28 -17.80 -6.81
CA ILE A 5 -6.47 -17.72 -7.66
C ILE A 5 -7.69 -17.34 -6.82
N LEU A 6 -7.84 -17.91 -5.62
CA LEU A 6 -8.92 -17.57 -4.69
C LEU A 6 -8.86 -16.11 -4.24
N TYR A 7 -7.67 -15.60 -3.86
CA TYR A 7 -7.48 -14.19 -3.51
C TYR A 7 -7.80 -13.26 -4.68
N LEU A 8 -7.39 -13.62 -5.90
CA LEU A 8 -7.68 -12.83 -7.09
C LEU A 8 -9.19 -12.78 -7.38
N ILE A 9 -9.88 -13.92 -7.28
CA ILE A 9 -11.34 -13.98 -7.45
C ILE A 9 -12.03 -13.12 -6.40
N MET A 10 -11.61 -13.21 -5.13
CA MET A 10 -12.17 -12.41 -4.05
C MET A 10 -11.96 -10.91 -4.27
N LEU A 11 -10.80 -10.51 -4.81
CA LEU A 11 -10.52 -9.12 -5.18
C LEU A 11 -11.45 -8.63 -6.29
N VAL A 12 -11.61 -9.42 -7.36
CA VAL A 12 -12.47 -9.07 -8.50
C VAL A 12 -13.94 -8.97 -8.07
N LEU A 13 -14.41 -9.91 -7.25
CA LEU A 13 -15.76 -9.88 -6.69
C LEU A 13 -15.97 -8.65 -5.80
N GLY A 14 -15.01 -8.33 -4.93
CA GLY A 14 -15.05 -7.14 -4.09
C GLY A 14 -15.10 -5.84 -4.91
N ALA A 15 -14.31 -5.76 -5.98
CA ALA A 15 -14.32 -4.60 -6.90
C ALA A 15 -15.65 -4.47 -7.65
N PHE A 16 -16.22 -5.58 -8.12
CA PHE A 16 -17.51 -5.59 -8.82
C PHE A 16 -18.67 -5.17 -7.90
N VAL A 17 -18.71 -5.72 -6.68
CA VAL A 17 -19.71 -5.35 -5.66
C VAL A 17 -19.53 -3.89 -5.24
N GLY A 18 -18.28 -3.47 -5.02
CA GLY A 18 -17.93 -2.08 -4.73
C GLY A 18 -18.44 -1.13 -5.81
N SER A 19 -18.10 -1.37 -7.07
CA SER A 19 -18.52 -0.53 -8.20
C SER A 19 -20.05 -0.43 -8.37
N LYS A 20 -20.81 -1.47 -7.97
CA LYS A 20 -22.27 -1.46 -8.08
C LYS A 20 -22.99 -0.81 -6.89
N VAL A 21 -22.37 -0.82 -5.71
CA VAL A 21 -22.95 -0.33 -4.44
C VAL A 21 -22.48 1.09 -4.10
N LEU A 22 -21.28 1.47 -4.55
CA LEU A 22 -20.66 2.77 -4.32
C LEU A 22 -21.09 3.71 -5.46
N SER A 23 -22.11 4.55 -5.21
CA SER A 23 -22.51 5.61 -6.16
C SER A 23 -21.42 6.66 -6.26
N ASP A 24 -21.13 7.11 -7.49
CA ASP A 24 -20.06 8.07 -7.84
C ASP A 24 -20.12 9.40 -7.07
N GLU A 25 -21.27 9.77 -6.51
CA GLU A 25 -21.49 11.10 -5.94
C GLU A 25 -21.24 11.22 -4.44
N LYS A 26 -21.02 10.11 -3.71
CA LYS A 26 -20.80 10.15 -2.25
C LYS A 26 -19.42 9.64 -1.88
N GLU A 27 -18.61 10.50 -1.27
CA GLU A 27 -17.43 10.05 -0.53
C GLU A 27 -17.87 9.23 0.68
N TYR A 28 -17.65 7.91 0.64
CA TYR A 28 -17.94 7.01 1.75
C TYR A 28 -16.83 7.07 2.81
N LYS A 29 -16.76 8.19 3.55
CA LYS A 29 -15.77 8.43 4.63
C LYS A 29 -15.72 7.32 5.70
N TRP A 30 -16.80 6.55 5.84
CA TRP A 30 -16.89 5.43 6.77
C TRP A 30 -16.01 4.24 6.36
N ILE A 31 -15.81 4.02 5.07
CA ILE A 31 -14.95 2.94 4.54
C ILE A 31 -13.50 3.21 4.91
N GLY A 32 -13.04 4.47 4.75
CA GLY A 32 -11.70 4.88 5.19
C GLY A 32 -11.49 4.68 6.70
N LYS A 33 -12.51 4.96 7.53
CA LYS A 33 -12.45 4.72 8.97
C LYS A 33 -12.34 3.24 9.32
N ILE A 34 -13.14 2.38 8.67
CA ILE A 34 -13.09 0.92 8.86
C ILE A 34 -11.73 0.37 8.42
N GLN A 35 -11.22 0.82 7.26
CA GLN A 35 -9.91 0.41 6.76
C GLN A 35 -8.78 0.80 7.72
N PHE A 36 -8.82 2.02 8.25
CA PHE A 36 -7.82 2.47 9.22
C PHE A 36 -7.83 1.62 10.50
N VAL A 37 -9.02 1.31 11.04
CA VAL A 37 -9.16 0.42 12.20
C VAL A 37 -8.62 -0.98 11.88
N ALA A 38 -8.93 -1.52 10.71
CA ALA A 38 -8.42 -2.81 10.26
C ALA A 38 -6.88 -2.82 10.15
N ILE A 39 -6.29 -1.75 9.60
CA ILE A 39 -4.83 -1.59 9.53
C ILE A 39 -4.22 -1.55 10.92
N ILE A 40 -4.80 -0.82 11.87
CA ILE A 40 -4.30 -0.78 13.25
C ILE A 40 -4.28 -2.18 13.86
N ILE A 41 -5.39 -2.91 13.75
CA ILE A 41 -5.49 -4.28 14.30
C ILE A 41 -4.45 -5.19 13.66
N LEU A 42 -4.28 -5.10 12.35
CA LEU A 42 -3.33 -5.92 11.60
C LEU A 42 -1.87 -5.61 11.98
N VAL A 43 -1.52 -4.33 12.06
CA VAL A 43 -0.18 -3.88 12.48
C VAL A 43 0.09 -4.28 13.93
N LEU A 44 -0.91 -4.18 14.82
CA LEU A 44 -0.81 -4.62 16.20
C LEU A 44 -0.56 -6.14 16.29
N ALA A 45 -1.28 -6.95 15.51
CA ALA A 45 -1.07 -8.39 15.47
C ALA A 45 0.34 -8.75 14.99
N ILE A 46 0.85 -8.05 13.97
CA ILE A 46 2.24 -8.20 13.50
C ILE A 46 3.22 -7.83 14.62
N GLY A 47 2.98 -6.71 15.32
CA GLY A 47 3.80 -6.26 16.44
C GLY A 47 3.87 -7.28 17.57
N ILE A 48 2.73 -7.87 17.97
CA ILE A 48 2.69 -8.95 18.98
C ILE A 48 3.48 -10.17 18.52
N ARG A 49 3.29 -10.58 17.25
CA ARG A 49 4.00 -11.75 16.69
C ARG A 49 5.51 -11.55 16.66
N ILE A 50 5.97 -10.36 16.28
CA ILE A 50 7.40 -10.00 16.27
C ILE A 50 7.93 -9.87 17.71
N GLY A 51 7.15 -9.26 18.60
CA GLY A 51 7.51 -9.06 20.00
C GLY A 51 7.64 -10.34 20.82
N SER A 52 6.89 -11.38 20.46
CA SER A 52 6.96 -12.70 21.08
C SER A 52 8.03 -13.62 20.47
N ASP A 53 8.74 -13.18 19.43
CA ASP A 53 9.80 -13.95 18.79
C ASP A 53 11.18 -13.41 19.22
N ASP A 54 11.80 -14.11 20.18
CA ASP A 54 13.11 -13.75 20.74
C ASP A 54 14.22 -13.70 19.68
N ARG A 55 14.09 -14.46 18.58
CA ARG A 55 15.07 -14.44 17.47
C ARG A 55 14.97 -13.11 16.70
N VAL A 56 13.75 -12.62 16.51
CA VAL A 56 13.54 -11.34 15.84
C VAL A 56 13.95 -10.19 16.78
N ILE A 57 13.59 -10.25 18.07
CA ILE A 57 14.00 -9.26 19.10
C ILE A 57 15.53 -9.17 19.27
N SER A 58 16.23 -10.30 19.29
CA SER A 58 17.70 -10.31 19.36
C SER A 58 18.38 -9.81 18.08
N SER A 59 17.72 -9.97 16.93
CA SER A 59 18.22 -9.52 15.61
C SER A 59 17.60 -8.20 15.14
N LEU A 60 16.89 -7.49 16.01
CA LEU A 60 16.09 -6.32 15.65
C LEU A 60 16.96 -5.17 15.14
N GLY A 61 18.19 -5.06 15.64
CA GLY A 61 19.18 -4.08 15.16
C GLY A 61 19.58 -4.32 13.70
N ASP A 62 19.96 -5.56 13.36
CA ASP A 62 20.37 -5.90 11.99
C ASP A 62 19.21 -5.88 10.99
N ILE A 63 18.04 -6.39 11.40
CA ILE A 63 16.81 -6.32 10.60
C ILE A 63 16.36 -4.86 10.45
N GLY A 64 16.49 -4.06 11.51
CA GLY A 64 16.15 -2.64 11.54
C GLY A 64 17.00 -1.82 10.58
N ILE A 65 18.32 -1.99 10.59
CA ILE A 65 19.23 -1.29 9.67
C ILE A 65 18.96 -1.72 8.22
N SER A 66 18.82 -3.02 7.97
CA SER A 66 18.54 -3.56 6.64
C SER A 66 17.22 -3.03 6.09
N SER A 67 16.17 -3.04 6.90
CA SER A 67 14.84 -2.52 6.51
C SER A 67 14.85 -1.00 6.30
N LEU A 68 15.63 -0.24 7.07
CA LEU A 68 15.78 1.20 6.88
C LEU A 68 16.44 1.51 5.53
N ILE A 69 17.53 0.82 5.20
CA ILE A 69 18.20 0.98 3.90
C ILE A 69 17.23 0.66 2.76
N VAL A 70 16.53 -0.48 2.84
CA VAL A 70 15.52 -0.88 1.83
C VAL A 70 14.41 0.16 1.72
N THR A 71 13.92 0.69 2.84
CA THR A 71 12.86 1.71 2.86
C THR A 71 13.32 3.00 2.20
N VAL A 72 14.52 3.49 2.53
CA VAL A 72 15.08 4.71 1.92
C VAL A 72 15.26 4.53 0.43
N PHE A 73 15.85 3.42 -0.01
CA PHE A 73 16.02 3.12 -1.44
C PHE A 73 14.69 2.94 -2.16
N ALA A 74 13.70 2.29 -1.55
CA ALA A 74 12.37 2.12 -2.12
C ALA A 74 11.64 3.47 -2.29
N ILE A 75 11.70 4.34 -1.27
CA ILE A 75 11.11 5.68 -1.33
C ILE A 75 11.82 6.52 -2.39
N ALA A 76 13.15 6.57 -2.37
CA ALA A 76 13.94 7.32 -3.35
C ALA A 76 13.69 6.81 -4.78
N GLY A 77 13.68 5.49 -4.97
CA GLY A 77 13.38 4.84 -6.24
C GLY A 77 11.96 5.13 -6.73
N SER A 78 10.96 5.10 -5.84
CA SER A 78 9.58 5.45 -6.17
C SER A 78 9.45 6.90 -6.62
N ILE A 79 10.04 7.85 -5.88
CA ILE A 79 10.04 9.29 -6.24
C ILE A 79 10.73 9.50 -7.59
N CYS A 80 11.89 8.86 -7.80
CA CYS A 80 12.63 8.94 -9.05
C CYS A 80 11.82 8.36 -10.23
N GLY A 81 11.20 7.19 -10.04
CA GLY A 81 10.34 6.55 -11.05
C GLY A 81 9.17 7.42 -11.45
N VAL A 82 8.45 7.98 -10.47
CA VAL A 82 7.35 8.94 -10.73
C VAL A 82 7.86 10.15 -11.50
N TYR A 83 9.03 10.68 -11.15
CA TYR A 83 9.62 11.83 -11.85
C TYR A 83 10.00 11.53 -13.31
N ILE A 84 10.60 10.35 -13.58
CA ILE A 84 10.96 9.91 -14.93
C ILE A 84 9.71 9.72 -15.78
N VAL A 85 8.71 8.99 -15.27
CA VAL A 85 7.44 8.77 -15.98
C VAL A 85 6.76 10.09 -16.30
N ARG A 86 6.74 11.01 -15.34
CA ARG A 86 6.17 12.34 -15.52
C ARG A 86 6.90 13.16 -16.60
N LYS A 87 8.23 13.07 -16.64
CA LYS A 87 9.05 13.72 -17.68
C LYS A 87 8.82 13.10 -19.06
N LEU A 88 8.69 11.77 -19.14
CA LEU A 88 8.43 11.05 -20.38
C LEU A 88 7.04 11.38 -20.95
N MET A 89 6.03 11.45 -20.10
CA MET A 89 4.65 11.76 -20.50
C MET A 89 4.37 13.27 -20.64
N LYS A 90 5.36 14.16 -20.41
CA LYS A 90 5.20 15.64 -20.42
C LYS A 90 4.00 16.12 -19.59
N VAL A 91 3.81 15.56 -18.39
CA VAL A 91 2.67 15.88 -17.54
C VAL A 91 3.02 16.98 -16.54
N ASN A 92 2.18 18.01 -16.44
CA ASN A 92 2.32 19.13 -15.51
C ASN A 92 2.15 18.69 -14.04
N ARG A 93 2.39 19.58 -13.07
CA ARG A 93 2.38 19.24 -11.61
C ARG A 93 1.04 18.69 -11.13
N GLU A 94 -0.01 18.93 -11.91
CA GLU A 94 -1.40 18.62 -11.62
C GLU A 94 -1.94 17.43 -12.45
N GLY A 95 -1.08 16.68 -13.15
CA GLY A 95 -1.53 15.51 -13.91
C GLY A 95 -2.07 15.83 -15.32
N LEU A 96 -2.05 17.09 -15.73
CA LEU A 96 -2.52 17.53 -17.05
C LEU A 96 -1.43 17.40 -18.14
N PRO A 97 -1.77 16.96 -19.36
CA PRO A 97 -0.86 17.05 -20.50
C PRO A 97 -0.40 18.49 -20.68
N LYS A 98 0.89 18.70 -20.85
CA LYS A 98 1.43 20.01 -21.16
C LYS A 98 1.10 20.32 -22.62
N ASP A 99 -0.04 20.97 -22.85
CA ASP A 99 -0.37 21.62 -24.11
C ASP A 99 0.51 22.88 -24.24
N ASP A 100 1.09 23.08 -25.43
CA ASP A 100 2.04 24.17 -25.74
C ASP A 100 1.40 25.57 -25.61
#